data_AF-A0A8J7EYT2-F1
#
_entry.id   AF-A0A8J7EYT2-F1
#
_cell.length_a   1.000
_cell.length_b   1.000
_cell.length_c   1.000
_cell.angle_alpha   90.00
_cell.angle_beta   90.00
_cell.angle_gamma   90.00
#
_symmetry.space_group_name_H-M   'P 1'
#
loop_
_entity.id
_entity.type
_entity.pdbx_description
1 polymer ?
#
loop_
_entity_poly.entity_id
_entity_poly.type
_entity_poly.pdbx_seq_one_letter_code
_entity_poly.pdbx_strand_id
1 'polypeptide(L)'
;MAGRFEGLSDLEWKLFEDIFPPEPEKRGKGMPHAPYRHVLNSLLYLLMTGCRWCDLPSGGVWASKSASHRWLKRWYSDGNA
;
A
#
# COMPACT_ATOMS: atom_id res chain seq x y z
N MET A 1 14.43 -10.24 -18.58
CA MET A 1 14.40 -9.61 -17.24
C MET A 1 12.98 -9.14 -16.99
N ALA A 2 12.36 -9.51 -15.87
CA ALA A 2 11.09 -8.89 -15.49
C ALA A 2 11.35 -7.38 -15.28
N GLY A 3 10.47 -6.54 -15.81
CA GLY A 3 10.60 -5.08 -15.70
C GLY A 3 10.52 -4.61 -14.25
N ARG A 4 10.87 -3.33 -14.03
CA ARG A 4 10.67 -2.67 -12.72
C ARG A 4 9.17 -2.69 -12.38
N PHE A 5 8.85 -2.98 -11.11
CA PHE A 5 7.48 -2.90 -10.64
C PHE A 5 7.05 -1.43 -10.53
N GLU A 6 6.03 -1.04 -11.29
CA GLU A 6 5.50 0.33 -11.36
C GLU A 6 4.12 0.46 -10.67
N GLY A 7 3.74 -0.55 -9.88
CA GLY A 7 2.43 -0.64 -9.23
C GLY A 7 1.48 -1.59 -9.98
N LEU A 8 0.47 -2.08 -9.26
CA LEU A 8 -0.55 -2.95 -9.81
C LEU A 8 -1.38 -2.22 -10.86
N SER A 9 -1.65 -2.87 -11.98
CA SER A 9 -2.69 -2.48 -12.93
C SER A 9 -4.09 -2.63 -12.32
N ASP A 10 -5.11 -2.09 -12.98
CA ASP A 10 -6.49 -2.21 -12.52
C ASP A 10 -6.96 -3.68 -12.50
N LEU A 11 -6.48 -4.50 -13.45
CA LEU A 11 -6.83 -5.91 -13.50
C LEU A 11 -6.16 -6.71 -12.38
N GLU A 12 -4.88 -6.43 -12.09
CA GLU A 12 -4.19 -7.09 -10.98
C GLU A 12 -4.73 -6.65 -9.63
N TRP A 13 -5.15 -5.38 -9.49
CA TRP A 13 -5.78 -4.89 -8.27
C TRP A 13 -7.06 -5.64 -7.92
N LYS A 14 -7.86 -6.05 -8.92
CA LYS A 14 -9.07 -6.85 -8.70
C LYS A 14 -8.82 -8.20 -8.03
N LEU A 15 -7.58 -8.70 -8.05
CA LEU A 15 -7.20 -9.94 -7.36
C LEU A 15 -7.01 -9.74 -5.86
N PHE A 16 -6.92 -8.49 -5.39
CA PHE A 16 -6.65 -8.16 -3.98
C PHE A 16 -7.72 -7.27 -3.36
N GLU A 17 -8.58 -6.62 -4.15
CA GLU A 17 -9.49 -5.61 -3.59
C GLU A 17 -10.49 -6.16 -2.57
N ASP A 18 -10.82 -7.45 -2.67
CA ASP A 18 -11.77 -8.17 -1.82
C ASP A 18 -11.18 -8.63 -0.47
N ILE A 19 -9.86 -8.77 -0.36
CA ILE A 19 -9.20 -9.12 0.90
C ILE A 19 -9.04 -7.91 1.83
N PHE A 20 -9.13 -6.69 1.29
CA PHE A 20 -9.07 -5.49 2.12
C PHE A 20 -10.45 -5.18 2.71
N PRO A 21 -10.50 -4.71 3.96
CA PRO A 21 -11.76 -4.21 4.51
C PRO A 21 -12.25 -3.02 3.68
N PRO A 22 -13.52 -2.61 3.81
CA PRO A 22 -14.00 -1.36 3.24
C PRO A 22 -13.06 -0.21 3.62
N GLU A 23 -12.85 0.72 2.68
CA GLU A 23 -12.01 1.88 2.99
C GLU A 23 -12.57 2.61 4.22
N PRO A 24 -11.70 3.03 5.16
CA PRO A 24 -12.18 3.66 6.38
C PRO A 24 -12.96 4.92 6.02
N GLU A 25 -14.10 5.13 6.67
CA GLU A 25 -14.90 6.33 6.46
C GLU A 25 -14.02 7.59 6.60
N LYS A 26 -14.28 8.57 5.73
CA LYS A 26 -13.59 9.86 5.78
C LYS A 26 -13.81 10.47 7.17
N ARG A 27 -12.77 10.47 8.00
CA ARG A 27 -12.80 11.14 9.29
C ARG A 27 -13.02 12.64 9.05
N GLY A 28 -14.07 13.20 9.65
CA GLY A 28 -14.44 14.62 9.47
C GLY A 28 -13.32 15.62 9.81
N LYS A 29 -12.32 15.22 10.61
CA LYS A 29 -11.07 15.96 10.82
C LYS A 29 -9.86 15.06 10.58
N GLY A 30 -8.88 15.57 9.82
CA GLY A 30 -7.62 14.91 9.52
C GLY A 30 -7.40 14.66 8.02
N MET A 31 -6.17 14.26 7.66
CA MET A 31 -5.88 13.84 6.29
C MET A 31 -6.58 12.49 6.02
N PRO A 32 -7.27 12.31 4.88
CA PRO A 32 -7.82 11.03 4.50
C PRO A 32 -6.76 9.93 4.53
N HIS A 33 -7.19 8.70 4.79
CA HIS A 33 -6.30 7.54 4.75
C HIS A 33 -5.79 7.32 3.32
N ALA A 34 -4.56 6.80 3.21
CA ALA A 34 -4.03 6.39 1.91
C ALA A 34 -4.84 5.21 1.37
N PRO A 35 -5.19 5.19 0.06
CA PRO A 35 -5.90 4.07 -0.56
C PRO A 35 -5.14 2.76 -0.34
N TYR A 36 -5.86 1.66 -0.11
CA TYR A 36 -5.21 0.37 0.17
C TYR A 36 -4.34 -0.12 -0.98
N ARG A 37 -4.74 0.15 -2.24
CA ARG A 37 -3.92 -0.12 -3.42
C ARG A 37 -2.56 0.57 -3.35
N HIS A 38 -2.53 1.83 -2.92
CA HIS A 38 -1.28 2.58 -2.83
C HIS A 38 -0.37 2.02 -1.75
N VAL A 39 -0.95 1.59 -0.62
CA VAL A 39 -0.24 0.90 0.45
C VAL A 39 0.33 -0.42 -0.07
N LEU A 40 -0.48 -1.23 -0.73
CA LEU A 40 -0.05 -2.52 -1.28
C LEU A 40 1.06 -2.35 -2.33
N ASN A 41 0.92 -1.41 -3.26
CA ASN A 41 1.97 -1.07 -4.23
C ASN A 41 3.29 -0.74 -3.53
N SER A 42 3.26 0.12 -2.53
CA SER A 42 4.44 0.50 -1.77
C SER A 42 5.10 -0.68 -1.05
N LEU A 43 4.30 -1.58 -0.46
CA LEU A 43 4.82 -2.78 0.20
C LEU A 43 5.40 -3.79 -0.79
N LEU A 44 4.70 -4.06 -1.91
CA LEU A 44 5.20 -4.94 -2.97
C LEU A 44 6.51 -4.42 -3.55
N TYR A 45 6.60 -3.11 -3.82
CA TYR A 45 7.85 -2.49 -4.28
C TYR A 45 9.00 -2.73 -3.30
N LEU A 46 8.75 -2.50 -2.00
CA LEU A 46 9.74 -2.71 -0.96
C LEU A 46 10.17 -4.18 -0.87
N LEU A 47 9.23 -5.12 -0.94
CA LEU A 47 9.51 -6.56 -0.89
C LEU A 47 10.26 -7.06 -2.13
N MET A 48 9.92 -6.56 -3.32
CA MET A 48 10.55 -6.96 -4.58
C MET A 48 11.96 -6.36 -4.74
N THR A 49 12.17 -5.13 -4.26
CA THR A 49 13.45 -4.42 -4.43
C THR A 49 14.39 -4.55 -3.24
N GLY A 50 13.86 -4.85 -2.05
CA GLY A 50 14.62 -4.83 -0.80
C GLY A 50 15.11 -3.42 -0.40
N CYS A 51 14.52 -2.36 -0.96
CA CYS A 51 14.98 -1.00 -0.69
C CYS A 51 14.71 -0.57 0.75
N ARG A 52 15.42 0.46 1.22
CA ARG A 52 15.11 1.07 2.51
C ARG A 52 13.79 1.80 2.40
N TRP A 53 13.08 1.92 3.52
CA TRP A 53 11.84 2.67 3.60
C TRP A 53 11.94 4.14 3.14
N CYS A 54 13.11 4.78 3.31
CA CYS A 54 13.35 6.16 2.85
C CYS A 54 13.47 6.28 1.33
N ASP A 55 13.78 5.18 0.64
CA ASP A 55 13.96 5.12 -0.81
C ASP A 55 12.66 4.69 -1.52
N LEU A 56 11.58 4.52 -0.75
CA LEU A 56 10.27 4.16 -1.26
C LEU A 56 9.75 5.28 -2.20
N PRO A 57 9.27 4.95 -3.41
CA PRO A 57 8.69 5.93 -4.30
C PRO A 57 7.57 6.71 -3.63
N SER A 58 7.45 8.00 -3.94
CA SER A 58 6.43 8.89 -3.37
C SER A 58 5.59 9.55 -4.44
N GLY A 59 4.35 9.88 -4.11
CA GLY A 59 3.37 10.46 -5.04
C GLY A 59 2.72 9.42 -5.97
N GLY A 60 1.78 9.87 -6.81
CA GLY A 60 1.10 9.02 -7.78
C GLY A 60 0.38 7.82 -7.13
N VAL A 61 0.77 6.61 -7.56
CA VAL A 61 0.20 5.32 -7.12
C VAL A 61 0.83 4.75 -5.85
N TRP A 62 1.71 5.52 -5.20
CA TRP A 62 2.47 5.10 -4.02
C TRP A 62 1.91 5.74 -2.75
N ALA A 63 1.86 4.98 -1.65
CA ALA A 63 1.58 5.53 -0.33
C ALA A 63 2.87 6.13 0.27
N SER A 64 2.72 7.06 1.21
CA SER A 64 3.88 7.56 1.95
C SER A 64 4.52 6.44 2.78
N LYS A 65 5.82 6.54 3.04
CA LYS A 65 6.54 5.65 3.96
C LYS A 65 5.77 5.45 5.27
N SER A 66 5.34 6.54 5.89
CA SER A 66 4.66 6.51 7.18
C SER A 66 3.30 5.82 7.10
N ALA A 67 2.54 6.04 6.01
CA ALA A 67 1.26 5.37 5.81
C ALA A 67 1.46 3.87 5.57
N SER A 68 2.42 3.50 4.73
CA SER A 68 2.74 2.10 4.41
C SER A 68 3.16 1.32 5.65
N HIS A 69 4.10 1.86 6.43
CA HIS A 69 4.57 1.22 7.66
C HIS A 69 3.46 1.09 8.71
N ARG A 70 2.62 2.13 8.87
CA ARG A 70 1.48 2.09 9.80
C ARG A 70 0.48 0.98 9.43
N TRP A 71 0.14 0.86 8.14
CA TRP A 71 -0.82 -0.15 7.68
C TRP A 71 -0.24 -1.56 7.75
N LEU A 72 1.02 -1.76 7.37
CA LEU A 72 1.69 -3.05 7.54
C LEU A 72 1.64 -3.51 9.01
N LYS A 73 1.98 -2.62 9.95
CA LYS A 73 1.91 -2.92 11.38
C LYS A 73 0.49 -3.27 11.83
N ARG A 74 -0.51 -2.55 11.30
CA ARG A 74 -1.93 -2.78 11.63
C ARG A 74 -2.43 -4.13 11.11
N TRP A 75 -2.12 -4.48 9.86
CA TRP A 75 -2.53 -5.75 9.29
C TRP A 75 -1.87 -6.93 10.00
N TYR A 76 -0.60 -6.79 10.38
CA TYR A 76 0.10 -7.79 11.20
C TYR A 76 -0.53 -7.98 12.58
N SER A 77 -0.98 -6.89 13.23
CA SER A 77 -1.63 -7.00 14.55
C SER A 77 -3.05 -7.56 14.47
N ASP A 78 -3.76 -7.29 13.37
CA ASP A 78 -5.15 -7.70 13.20
C ASP A 78 -5.28 -9.19 12.75
N GLY A 79 -4.16 -9.88 12.51
CA GLY A 79 -4.13 -11.29 12.12
C GLY A 79 -4.51 -11.56 10.65
N ASN A 80 -4.61 -10.51 9.84
CA ASN A 80 -4.82 -10.62 8.39
C ASN A 80 -3.46 -10.66 7.69
N ALA A 81 -2.77 -11.80 7.82
CA ALA A 81 -1.54 -12.15 7.11
C ALA A 81 -1.57 -13.62 6.69
#